data_AF-A0A6J8DAG7-F1
#
_entry.id   AF-A0A6J8DAG7-F1
#
_cell.length_a   1.000
_cell.length_b   1.000
_cell.length_c   1.000
_cell.angle_alpha   90.00
_cell.angle_beta   90.00
_cell.angle_gamma   90.00
#
_symmetry.space_group_name_H-M   'P 1'
#
loop_
_entity.id
_entity.type
_entity.pdbx_description
1 polymer ?
#
loop_
_entity_poly.entity_id
_entity_poly.type
_entity_poly.pdbx_seq_one_letter_code
_entity_poly.pdbx_strand_id
1 'polypeptide(L)'
;MGDGLESHTAFVKIIREHLWERIQSEDNMIPNSDALQLHWDRSCLVAKYWKQALDNSMHLEPIDKSGWVIKNTIVSVVWDSDVNIDKVEKTIKWYTKGYSCKIGCTTNRCSCKKSGLSVGGYCGSGCKCQNCKHIASCQNELPELFDELECFSDVELDACSDIDSDSNSDEGEDEVQIAPSHPSEEFQQYWDTFGILTDELVPDL
;
A
#
# COMPACT_ATOMS: atom_id res chain seq x y z
N MET A 1 17.20 -14.10 8.34
CA MET A 1 15.83 -13.77 7.88
C MET A 1 15.85 -12.50 7.04
N GLY A 2 16.52 -12.50 5.88
CA GLY A 2 16.57 -11.34 4.97
C GLY A 2 15.80 -11.53 3.65
N ASP A 3 15.45 -12.76 3.32
CA ASP A 3 15.04 -13.16 1.96
C ASP A 3 13.56 -12.87 1.67
N GLY A 4 12.69 -12.92 2.69
CA GLY A 4 11.24 -12.73 2.53
C GLY A 4 10.86 -11.30 2.15
N LEU A 5 11.39 -10.29 2.84
CA LEU A 5 11.00 -8.89 2.62
C LEU A 5 11.49 -8.35 1.27
N GLU A 6 12.69 -8.75 0.84
CA GLU A 6 13.22 -8.41 -0.48
C GLU A 6 12.38 -9.07 -1.59
N SER A 7 11.99 -10.34 -1.40
CA SER A 7 11.10 -11.06 -2.31
C SER A 7 9.73 -10.39 -2.44
N HIS A 8 9.10 -9.99 -1.32
CA HIS A 8 7.82 -9.27 -1.35
C HIS A 8 7.92 -7.91 -2.03
N THR A 9 9.00 -7.16 -1.79
CA THR A 9 9.22 -5.86 -2.43
C THR A 9 9.40 -6.00 -3.94
N ALA A 10 10.16 -7.02 -4.37
CA ALA A 10 10.33 -7.34 -5.78
C ALA A 10 9.00 -7.75 -6.43
N PHE A 11 8.21 -8.57 -5.75
CA PHE A 11 6.90 -9.02 -6.23
C PHE A 11 5.91 -7.86 -6.39
N VAL A 12 5.81 -6.97 -5.40
CA VAL A 12 4.97 -5.75 -5.50
C VAL A 12 5.40 -4.89 -6.68
N LYS A 13 6.71 -4.74 -6.92
CA LYS A 13 7.22 -4.00 -8.07
C LYS A 13 6.80 -4.64 -9.40
N ILE A 14 6.93 -5.95 -9.53
CA ILE A 14 6.50 -6.70 -10.73
C ILE A 14 5.01 -6.49 -10.97
N ILE A 15 4.17 -6.70 -9.96
CA ILE A 15 2.72 -6.50 -10.07
C ILE A 15 2.40 -5.08 -10.55
N ARG A 16 3.03 -4.07 -9.93
CA ARG A 16 2.82 -2.67 -10.31
C ARG A 16 3.19 -2.38 -11.74
N GLU A 17 4.30 -2.93 -12.23
CA GLU A 17 4.75 -2.75 -13.62
C GLU A 17 3.75 -3.34 -14.62
N HIS A 18 3.15 -4.49 -14.31
CA HIS A 18 2.20 -5.16 -15.20
C HIS A 18 0.79 -4.59 -15.13
N LEU A 19 0.34 -4.18 -13.94
CA LEU A 19 -1.00 -3.63 -13.75
C LEU A 19 -1.09 -2.15 -14.11
N TRP A 20 0.04 -1.45 -14.28
CA TRP A 20 0.07 -0.03 -14.64
C TRP A 20 -0.82 0.30 -15.85
N GLU A 21 -0.83 -0.56 -16.87
CA GLU A 21 -1.61 -0.34 -18.09
C GLU A 21 -3.13 -0.54 -17.91
N ARG A 22 -3.53 -1.25 -16.85
CA ARG A 22 -4.94 -1.55 -16.53
C ARG A 22 -5.56 -0.55 -15.55
N ILE A 23 -4.74 0.28 -14.92
CA ILE A 23 -5.18 1.28 -13.94
C ILE A 23 -5.79 2.48 -14.67
N GLN A 24 -7.10 2.69 -14.48
CA GLN A 24 -7.84 3.78 -15.14
C GLN A 24 -7.88 5.08 -14.34
N SER A 25 -7.65 5.00 -13.03
CA SER A 25 -7.70 6.14 -12.11
C SER A 25 -6.72 5.97 -10.95
N GLU A 26 -6.42 7.06 -10.26
CA GLU A 26 -5.55 7.07 -9.07
C GLU A 26 -6.09 6.17 -7.95
N ASP A 27 -7.41 6.09 -7.76
CA ASP A 27 -8.03 5.24 -6.74
C ASP A 27 -7.77 3.74 -6.99
N ASN A 28 -7.50 3.37 -8.24
CA ASN A 28 -7.14 2.00 -8.63
C ASN A 28 -5.63 1.76 -8.58
N MET A 29 -4.82 2.78 -8.24
CA MET A 29 -3.39 2.57 -8.10
C MET A 29 -3.11 1.65 -6.92
N ILE A 30 -2.32 0.64 -7.21
CA ILE A 30 -1.74 -0.24 -6.20
C ILE A 30 -0.90 0.63 -5.25
N PRO A 31 -0.88 0.36 -3.93
CA PRO A 31 0.03 1.02 -3.02
C PRO A 31 1.49 0.74 -3.39
N ASN A 32 2.37 1.69 -3.11
CA ASN A 32 3.81 1.45 -3.23
C ASN A 32 4.31 0.66 -2.00
N SER A 33 5.57 0.22 -2.02
CA SER A 33 6.14 -0.57 -0.92
C SER A 33 6.16 0.17 0.42
N ASP A 34 6.43 1.47 0.42
CA ASP A 34 6.44 2.29 1.63
C ASP A 34 5.02 2.41 2.21
N ALA A 35 4.03 2.68 1.37
CA ALA A 35 2.63 2.75 1.74
C ALA A 35 2.12 1.41 2.31
N LEU A 36 2.55 0.29 1.72
CA LEU A 36 2.23 -1.05 2.19
C LEU A 36 2.87 -1.34 3.56
N GLN A 37 4.14 -0.96 3.75
CA GLN A 37 4.83 -1.11 5.04
C GLN A 37 4.15 -0.28 6.12
N LEU A 38 3.83 0.98 5.85
CA LEU A 38 3.13 1.85 6.79
C LEU A 38 1.74 1.29 7.15
N HIS A 39 1.03 0.70 6.19
CA HIS A 39 -0.24 0.02 6.45
C HIS A 39 -0.04 -1.20 7.36
N TRP A 40 0.96 -2.03 7.08
CA TRP A 40 1.31 -3.16 7.93
C TRP A 40 1.60 -2.72 9.36
N ASP A 41 2.44 -1.70 9.55
CA ASP A 41 2.82 -1.20 10.87
C ASP A 41 1.60 -0.69 11.66
N ARG A 42 0.65 -0.01 10.99
CA ARG A 42 -0.63 0.39 11.59
C ARG A 42 -1.45 -0.80 12.04
N SER A 43 -1.59 -1.80 11.18
CA SER A 43 -2.35 -3.02 11.47
C SER A 43 -1.75 -3.78 12.66
N CYS A 44 -0.42 -3.91 12.72
CA CYS A 44 0.28 -4.50 13.85
C CYS A 44 0.04 -3.72 15.15
N LEU A 45 0.12 -2.39 15.13
CA LEU A 45 -0.14 -1.57 16.31
C LEU A 45 -1.58 -1.77 16.83
N VAL A 46 -2.56 -1.75 15.93
CA VAL A 46 -3.97 -1.98 16.27
C VAL A 46 -4.13 -3.37 16.89
N ALA A 47 -3.54 -4.41 16.29
CA ALA A 47 -3.58 -5.77 16.83
C ALA A 47 -2.96 -5.87 18.24
N LYS A 48 -1.84 -5.17 18.50
CA LYS A 48 -1.23 -5.10 19.84
C LYS A 48 -2.16 -4.48 20.88
N TYR A 49 -2.97 -3.48 20.50
CA TYR A 49 -3.94 -2.88 21.41
C TYR A 49 -5.12 -3.81 21.66
N TRP A 50 -5.63 -4.49 20.62
CA TRP A 50 -6.68 -5.49 20.78
C TRP A 50 -6.27 -6.66 21.67
N LYS A 51 -5.00 -7.10 21.60
CA LYS A 51 -4.46 -8.15 22.48
C LYS A 51 -4.57 -7.80 23.98
N GLN A 52 -4.61 -6.50 24.31
CA GLN A 52 -4.72 -6.00 25.68
C GLN A 52 -6.18 -5.69 26.10
N ALA A 53 -7.16 -6.01 25.26
CA ALA A 53 -8.56 -5.64 25.50
C ALA A 53 -9.17 -6.31 26.74
N LEU A 54 -8.59 -7.43 27.21
CA LEU A 54 -9.03 -8.15 28.40
C LEU A 54 -8.33 -7.70 29.68
N ASP A 55 -7.32 -6.83 29.57
CA ASP A 55 -6.57 -6.34 30.71
C ASP A 55 -7.22 -5.05 31.28
N ASN A 56 -7.22 -4.91 32.60
CA ASN A 56 -7.73 -3.71 33.27
C ASN A 56 -6.86 -2.45 33.02
N SER A 57 -5.69 -2.62 32.41
CA SER A 57 -4.77 -1.53 32.09
C SER A 57 -4.13 -1.78 30.73
N MET A 58 -4.21 -0.80 29.84
CA MET A 58 -3.61 -0.86 28.51
C MET A 58 -2.30 -0.07 28.47
N HIS A 59 -1.26 -0.67 27.90
CA HIS A 59 -0.01 -0.01 27.58
C HIS A 59 -0.07 0.56 26.15
N LEU A 60 -0.13 1.90 26.06
CA LEU A 60 -0.16 2.61 24.79
C LEU A 60 1.25 2.94 24.31
N GLU A 61 1.70 2.26 23.26
CA GLU A 61 2.91 2.64 22.53
C GLU A 61 2.71 3.97 21.76
N PRO A 62 3.76 4.79 21.56
CA PRO A 62 3.68 5.96 20.70
C PRO A 62 3.28 5.62 19.26
N ILE A 63 2.21 6.25 18.77
CA ILE A 63 1.65 5.97 17.43
C ILE A 63 2.47 6.57 16.28
N ASP A 64 3.33 7.54 16.57
CA ASP A 64 4.13 8.31 15.61
C ASP A 64 5.17 7.48 14.85
N LYS A 65 5.41 6.24 15.29
CA LYS A 65 6.30 5.27 14.65
C LYS A 65 5.59 4.22 13.82
N SER A 66 4.26 4.20 13.80
CA SER A 66 3.46 3.17 13.14
C SER A 66 2.59 3.77 12.05
N GLY A 67 3.16 4.63 11.21
CA GLY A 67 2.45 5.24 10.08
C GLY A 67 1.37 6.26 10.45
N TRP A 68 1.50 6.88 11.63
CA TRP A 68 0.71 8.05 12.05
C TRP A 68 1.63 9.24 12.29
N VAL A 69 1.07 10.44 12.21
CA VAL A 69 1.75 11.67 12.60
C VAL A 69 0.82 12.53 13.46
N ILE A 70 1.38 13.13 14.50
CA ILE A 70 0.67 14.04 15.39
C ILE A 70 1.16 15.46 15.12
N LYS A 71 0.27 16.33 14.63
CA LYS A 71 0.56 17.76 14.40
C LYS A 71 -0.52 18.61 15.04
N ASN A 72 -0.14 19.52 15.93
CA ASN A 72 -1.07 20.43 16.61
C ASN A 72 -2.28 19.70 17.22
N THR A 73 -2.05 18.61 17.95
CA THR A 73 -3.10 17.74 18.55
C THR A 73 -3.98 16.97 17.55
N ILE A 74 -3.74 17.11 16.24
CA ILE A 74 -4.44 16.35 15.20
C ILE A 74 -3.60 15.11 14.87
N VAL A 75 -4.25 13.95 14.92
CA VAL A 75 -3.69 12.68 14.45
C VAL A 75 -4.09 12.49 12.99
N SER A 76 -3.11 12.19 12.14
CA SER A 76 -3.34 11.92 10.72
C SER A 76 -2.51 10.72 10.25
N VAL A 77 -3.05 10.00 9.28
CA VAL A 77 -2.36 8.86 8.64
C VAL A 77 -1.21 9.37 7.77
N VAL A 78 -0.05 8.73 7.89
CA VAL A 78 1.04 8.86 6.93
C VAL A 78 0.82 7.82 5.84
N TRP A 79 0.45 8.28 4.65
CA TRP A 79 0.14 7.41 3.52
C TRP A 79 1.39 6.97 2.76
N ASP A 80 2.46 7.76 2.80
CA ASP A 80 3.68 7.54 2.03
C ASP A 80 4.88 8.15 2.75
N SER A 81 6.09 7.72 2.39
CA SER A 81 7.31 8.28 2.97
C SER A 81 7.60 9.67 2.38
N ASP A 82 8.16 10.57 3.21
CA ASP A 82 8.60 11.89 2.74
C ASP A 82 9.61 11.77 1.57
N VAL A 83 10.44 10.72 1.59
CA VAL A 83 11.42 10.42 0.54
C VAL A 83 10.72 10.10 -0.78
N ASN A 84 9.67 9.28 -0.75
CA ASN A 84 8.94 8.92 -1.96
C ASN A 84 8.11 10.11 -2.48
N ILE A 85 7.46 10.86 -1.59
CA ILE A 85 6.73 12.09 -1.94
C ILE A 85 7.67 13.06 -2.67
N ASP A 86 8.84 13.33 -2.11
CA ASP A 86 9.87 14.18 -2.72
C ASP A 86 10.29 13.70 -4.11
N LYS A 87 10.45 12.38 -4.27
CA LYS A 87 10.84 11.76 -5.54
C LYS A 87 9.73 11.91 -6.58
N VAL A 88 8.48 11.67 -6.21
CA VAL A 88 7.30 11.85 -7.06
C VAL A 88 7.18 13.31 -7.47
N GLU A 89 7.28 14.26 -6.53
CA GLU A 89 7.23 15.68 -6.83
C GLU A 89 8.33 16.11 -7.82
N LYS A 90 9.57 15.67 -7.60
CA LYS A 90 10.69 15.97 -8.52
C LYS A 90 10.41 15.42 -9.91
N THR A 91 9.82 14.23 -9.99
CA THR A 91 9.46 13.57 -11.24
C THR A 91 8.35 14.34 -11.96
N ILE A 92 7.27 14.70 -11.26
CA ILE A 92 6.18 15.52 -11.81
C ILE A 92 6.70 16.88 -12.28
N LYS A 93 7.48 17.58 -11.45
CA LYS A 93 8.12 18.86 -11.80
C LYS A 93 8.97 18.73 -13.06
N TRP A 94 9.68 17.62 -13.22
CA TRP A 94 10.48 17.35 -14.42
C TRP A 94 9.60 17.14 -15.66
N TYR A 95 8.55 16.33 -15.58
CA TYR A 95 7.65 16.04 -16.71
C TYR A 95 6.86 17.28 -17.14
N THR A 96 6.44 18.11 -16.19
CA THR A 96 5.65 19.32 -16.44
C THR A 96 6.47 20.50 -16.93
N LYS A 97 7.72 20.68 -16.45
CA LYS A 97 8.59 21.78 -16.86
C LYS A 97 8.84 21.78 -18.36
N GLY A 98 9.12 20.61 -18.92
CA GLY A 98 9.45 20.45 -20.33
C GLY A 98 10.74 21.15 -20.75
N TYR A 99 11.31 20.71 -21.88
CA TYR A 99 12.48 21.35 -22.49
C TYR A 99 12.20 21.68 -23.95
N SER A 100 12.93 22.65 -24.50
CA SER A 100 12.71 23.18 -25.86
C SER A 100 13.97 23.06 -26.72
N CYS A 101 14.57 21.86 -26.75
CA CYS A 101 15.78 21.63 -27.54
C CYS A 101 15.50 21.75 -29.04
N LYS A 102 16.41 22.41 -29.78
CA LYS A 102 16.28 22.61 -31.24
C LYS A 102 16.93 21.51 -32.09
N ILE A 103 17.80 20.69 -31.49
CA ILE A 103 18.71 19.76 -32.17
C ILE A 103 18.32 18.28 -31.98
N GLY A 104 17.03 18.00 -31.79
CA GLY A 104 16.51 16.62 -31.76
C GLY A 104 16.90 15.76 -30.56
N CYS A 105 17.39 16.35 -29.47
CA CYS A 105 17.58 15.70 -28.16
C CYS A 105 18.54 14.50 -28.09
N THR A 106 19.44 14.34 -29.06
CA THR A 106 20.37 13.20 -29.12
C THR A 106 21.65 13.39 -28.30
N THR A 107 21.99 14.62 -27.90
CA THR A 107 23.23 14.96 -27.20
C THR A 107 23.03 15.18 -25.71
N ASN A 108 24.11 15.12 -24.92
CA ASN A 108 24.12 15.44 -23.48
C ASN A 108 23.79 16.92 -23.17
N ARG A 109 23.55 17.75 -24.19
CA ARG A 109 23.00 19.11 -24.03
C ARG A 109 21.50 19.09 -23.73
N CYS A 110 20.81 18.00 -24.06
CA CYS A 110 19.42 17.81 -23.66
C CYS A 110 19.36 17.41 -22.18
N SER A 111 18.71 18.23 -21.36
CA SER A 111 18.50 17.94 -19.95
C SER A 111 17.74 16.63 -19.73
N CYS A 112 16.84 16.24 -20.64
CA CYS A 112 16.12 14.99 -20.50
C CYS A 112 17.07 13.79 -20.50
N LYS A 113 17.92 13.73 -21.53
CA LYS A 113 18.95 12.69 -21.67
C LYS A 113 19.97 12.72 -20.54
N LYS A 114 20.36 13.90 -20.07
CA LYS A 114 21.34 14.06 -18.98
C LYS A 114 20.80 13.62 -17.62
N SER A 115 19.53 13.89 -17.34
CA SER A 115 18.96 13.72 -16.00
C SER A 115 18.71 12.26 -15.60
N GLY A 116 18.50 11.36 -16.57
CA GLY A 116 18.13 9.97 -16.28
C GLY A 116 16.79 9.79 -15.57
N LEU A 117 16.04 10.88 -15.34
CA LEU A 117 14.77 10.88 -14.59
C LEU A 117 13.59 10.35 -15.42
N SER A 118 13.67 10.47 -16.74
CA SER A 118 12.82 9.72 -17.65
C SER A 118 13.31 8.30 -17.78
N VAL A 119 12.39 7.33 -17.73
CA VAL A 119 12.64 5.95 -18.14
C VAL A 119 13.33 5.98 -19.51
N GLY A 120 14.55 5.43 -19.61
CA GLY A 120 15.33 5.40 -20.86
C GLY A 120 15.90 6.74 -21.36
N GLY A 121 15.80 7.84 -20.59
CA GLY A 121 16.34 9.14 -21.02
C GLY A 121 15.50 9.88 -22.07
N TYR A 122 14.25 9.45 -22.30
CA TYR A 122 13.34 10.00 -23.31
C TYR A 122 12.74 11.35 -22.90
N CYS A 123 12.36 12.16 -23.88
CA CYS A 123 11.63 13.40 -23.68
C CYS A 123 10.16 13.08 -23.36
N GLY A 124 9.68 13.57 -22.22
CA GLY A 124 8.27 13.45 -21.82
C GLY A 124 7.34 14.43 -22.53
N SER A 125 6.04 14.26 -22.31
CA SER A 125 4.95 15.02 -22.94
C SER A 125 5.01 16.54 -22.74
N GLY A 126 5.62 17.02 -21.65
CA GLY A 126 5.84 18.47 -21.44
C GLY A 126 6.91 19.09 -22.34
N CYS A 127 7.75 18.30 -23.01
CA CYS A 127 8.81 18.82 -23.86
C CYS A 127 8.29 19.41 -25.17
N LYS A 128 8.78 20.61 -25.52
CA LYS A 128 8.50 21.33 -26.77
C LYS A 128 9.71 21.30 -27.71
N CYS A 129 10.43 20.19 -27.72
CA CYS A 129 11.64 20.04 -28.51
C CYS A 129 11.32 19.93 -30.02
N GLN A 130 12.09 20.61 -30.86
CA GLN A 130 11.96 20.51 -32.32
C GLN A 130 12.68 19.26 -32.83
N ASN A 131 12.02 18.52 -33.72
CA ASN A 131 12.54 17.28 -34.33
C ASN A 131 13.10 16.29 -33.30
N CYS A 132 12.40 16.13 -32.17
CA CYS A 132 12.84 15.28 -31.07
C CYS A 132 12.95 13.82 -31.53
N LYS A 133 14.16 13.24 -31.49
CA LYS A 133 14.42 11.85 -31.85
C LYS A 133 14.44 10.92 -30.64
N HIS A 134 14.15 11.45 -29.45
CA HIS A 134 14.25 10.73 -28.18
C HIS A 134 12.89 10.72 -27.49
N ILE A 135 11.83 10.43 -28.23
CA ILE A 135 10.49 10.18 -27.68
C ILE A 135 10.39 8.67 -27.48
N ALA A 136 9.84 8.21 -26.36
CA ALA A 136 9.55 6.79 -26.18
C ALA A 136 8.51 6.38 -27.23
N SER A 137 8.91 5.61 -28.25
CA SER A 137 7.93 4.89 -29.06
C SER A 137 7.29 3.87 -28.15
N CYS A 138 5.96 3.90 -28.03
CA CYS A 138 5.16 2.95 -27.27
C CYS A 138 5.16 1.55 -27.94
N GLN A 139 6.33 0.95 -28.13
CA GLN A 139 6.51 -0.38 -28.70
C GLN A 139 7.42 -1.18 -27.76
N ASN A 140 6.90 -1.50 -26.57
CA ASN A 140 7.40 -2.63 -25.82
C ASN A 140 6.44 -3.78 -26.11
N GLU A 141 6.88 -4.69 -26.97
CA GLU A 141 6.27 -6.02 -27.09
C GLU A 141 6.42 -6.70 -25.72
N LEU A 142 5.29 -7.02 -25.07
CA LEU A 142 5.28 -7.72 -23.79
C LEU A 142 5.98 -9.07 -23.93
N PRO A 143 6.90 -9.45 -23.02
CA PRO A 143 7.32 -10.83 -22.89
C PRO A 143 6.11 -11.70 -22.53
N GLU A 144 5.81 -12.69 -23.37
CA GLU A 144 4.82 -13.75 -23.12
C GLU A 144 5.24 -14.59 -21.90
N LEU A 145 4.93 -14.12 -20.70
CA LEU A 145 5.32 -14.79 -19.45
C LEU A 145 4.14 -15.07 -18.52
N PHE A 146 2.91 -15.01 -19.05
CA PHE A 146 1.70 -15.05 -18.24
C PHE A 146 0.60 -16.00 -18.74
N ASP A 147 0.97 -17.04 -19.49
CA ASP A 147 0.05 -18.15 -19.81
C ASP A 147 -0.19 -19.11 -18.61
N GLU A 148 0.44 -18.86 -17.45
CA GLU A 148 0.30 -19.73 -16.26
C GLU A 148 -0.36 -19.05 -15.04
N LEU A 149 -0.84 -17.80 -15.14
CA LEU A 149 -1.61 -17.16 -14.06
C LEU A 149 -3.12 -17.19 -14.33
N GLU A 150 -3.64 -18.38 -14.65
CA GLU A 150 -5.08 -18.63 -14.59
C GLU A 150 -5.51 -18.84 -13.13
N CYS A 151 -6.57 -18.11 -12.75
CA CYS A 151 -7.54 -18.45 -11.71
C CYS A 151 -7.14 -18.29 -10.22
N PHE A 152 -7.25 -17.08 -9.70
CA PHE A 152 -7.60 -16.81 -8.28
C PHE A 152 -8.94 -16.07 -8.17
N SER A 153 -9.88 -16.32 -9.09
CA SER A 153 -11.20 -15.65 -9.11
C SER A 153 -12.26 -16.28 -8.21
N ASP A 154 -11.97 -17.42 -7.56
CA ASP A 154 -12.98 -18.18 -6.82
C ASP A 154 -12.80 -18.07 -5.30
N VAL A 155 -12.57 -16.86 -4.79
CA VAL A 155 -12.88 -16.57 -3.39
C VAL A 155 -14.32 -16.06 -3.36
N GLU A 156 -15.26 -16.99 -3.19
CA GLU A 156 -16.64 -16.67 -2.85
C GLU A 156 -16.62 -15.88 -1.53
N LEU A 157 -16.77 -14.56 -1.65
CA LEU A 157 -17.12 -13.68 -0.54
C LEU A 157 -18.55 -14.05 -0.15
N ASP A 158 -18.68 -14.97 0.79
CA ASP A 158 -19.94 -15.32 1.42
C ASP A 158 -20.48 -14.07 2.11
N ALA A 159 -21.42 -13.42 1.44
CA ALA A 159 -22.08 -12.23 1.91
C ALA A 159 -22.98 -12.65 3.07
N CYS A 160 -22.60 -12.31 4.30
CA CYS A 160 -23.49 -12.35 5.45
C CYS A 160 -24.60 -11.29 5.28
N SER A 161 -25.56 -11.54 4.39
CA SER A 161 -26.85 -10.89 4.38
C SER A 161 -27.83 -11.71 5.22
N ASP A 162 -28.68 -10.99 5.95
CA ASP A 162 -29.88 -11.48 6.67
C ASP A 162 -29.72 -11.61 8.20
N ILE A 163 -29.54 -10.45 8.86
CA ILE A 163 -30.13 -10.23 10.18
C ILE A 163 -31.48 -9.56 9.96
N ASP A 164 -32.53 -10.37 9.99
CA ASP A 164 -33.91 -9.92 10.10
C ASP A 164 -34.09 -9.17 11.43
N SER A 165 -34.29 -7.86 11.33
CA SER A 165 -34.75 -7.03 12.45
C SER A 165 -36.25 -7.15 12.59
N ASP A 166 -36.70 -8.18 13.32
CA ASP A 166 -38.06 -8.19 13.86
C ASP A 166 -38.13 -7.30 15.10
N SER A 167 -38.71 -6.11 14.90
CA SER A 167 -39.17 -5.22 15.96
C SER A 167 -40.31 -5.89 16.72
N ASN A 168 -40.07 -6.24 17.99
CA ASN A 168 -41.14 -6.39 18.96
C ASN A 168 -40.78 -5.61 20.23
N SER A 169 -41.49 -4.52 20.43
CA SER A 169 -41.54 -3.73 21.64
C SER A 169 -42.29 -4.49 22.73
N ASP A 170 -41.64 -4.74 23.87
CA ASP A 170 -42.32 -4.93 25.14
C ASP A 170 -41.47 -4.36 26.28
N GLU A 171 -42.08 -3.48 27.08
CA GLU A 171 -41.45 -2.75 28.17
C GLU A 171 -41.39 -3.66 29.41
N GLY A 172 -40.18 -4.14 29.73
CA GLY A 172 -39.89 -4.85 30.97
C GLY A 172 -38.51 -4.47 31.47
N GLU A 173 -38.47 -3.74 32.59
CA GLU A 173 -37.23 -3.44 33.32
C GLU A 173 -36.70 -4.73 33.96
N ASP A 174 -35.85 -5.46 33.25
CA ASP A 174 -35.06 -6.56 33.82
C ASP A 174 -33.55 -6.27 33.67
N GLU A 175 -32.86 -6.31 34.80
CA GLU A 175 -31.44 -6.08 34.98
C GLU A 175 -30.63 -7.17 34.26
N VAL A 176 -30.23 -6.90 33.00
CA VAL A 176 -29.43 -7.84 32.20
C VAL A 176 -28.01 -7.92 32.78
N GLN A 177 -27.75 -8.98 33.55
CA GLN A 177 -26.40 -9.45 33.82
C GLN A 177 -25.80 -9.99 32.52
N ILE A 178 -25.04 -9.15 31.82
CA ILE A 178 -24.23 -9.57 30.67
C ILE A 178 -23.12 -10.46 31.22
N ALA A 179 -23.31 -11.77 31.13
CA ALA A 179 -22.23 -12.73 31.34
C ALA A 179 -21.13 -12.50 30.27
N PRO A 180 -19.84 -12.59 30.61
CA PRO A 180 -18.77 -12.48 29.63
C PRO A 180 -18.91 -13.63 28.62
N SER A 181 -19.32 -13.29 27.40
CA SER A 181 -19.32 -14.22 26.28
C SER A 181 -17.87 -14.57 25.95
N HIS A 182 -17.48 -15.82 26.16
CA HIS A 182 -16.21 -16.32 25.65
C HIS A 182 -16.15 -16.11 24.13
N PRO A 183 -15.02 -15.63 23.57
CA PRO A 183 -14.84 -15.54 22.13
C PRO A 183 -15.02 -16.93 21.51
N SER A 184 -15.60 -17.00 20.31
CA SER A 184 -15.81 -18.26 19.61
C SER A 184 -14.47 -18.96 19.34
N GLU A 185 -14.46 -20.29 19.33
CA GLU A 185 -13.25 -21.08 19.04
C GLU A 185 -12.61 -20.69 17.69
N GLU A 186 -13.42 -20.28 16.71
CA GLU A 186 -12.95 -19.77 15.42
C GLU A 186 -12.13 -18.47 15.54
N PHE A 187 -12.55 -17.57 16.43
CA PHE A 187 -11.82 -16.33 16.69
C PHE A 187 -10.49 -16.62 17.39
N GLN A 188 -10.47 -17.58 18.32
CA GLN A 188 -9.26 -18.01 19.01
C GLN A 188 -8.26 -18.67 18.03
N GLN A 189 -8.75 -19.51 17.12
CA GLN A 189 -7.92 -20.20 16.12
C GLN A 189 -7.31 -19.21 15.10
N TYR A 190 -8.04 -18.15 14.74
CA TYR A 190 -7.50 -17.05 13.93
C TYR A 190 -6.35 -16.35 14.65
N TRP A 191 -6.51 -16.04 15.94
CA TRP A 191 -5.45 -15.42 16.75
C TRP A 191 -4.25 -16.32 16.97
N ASP A 192 -4.44 -17.62 17.17
CA ASP A 192 -3.33 -18.57 17.34
C ASP A 192 -2.52 -18.72 16.04
N THR A 193 -3.21 -18.71 14.88
CA THR A 193 -2.55 -18.77 13.56
C THR A 193 -1.69 -17.52 13.29
N PHE A 194 -2.17 -16.33 13.69
CA PHE A 194 -1.40 -15.08 13.55
C PHE A 194 -0.37 -14.86 14.67
N GLY A 195 -0.61 -15.40 15.88
CA GLY A 195 0.27 -15.30 17.04
C GLY A 195 1.57 -16.09 16.88
N ILE A 196 1.52 -17.23 16.19
CA ILE A 196 2.70 -18.04 15.85
C ILE A 196 3.70 -17.26 14.96
N LEU A 197 3.23 -16.30 14.15
CA LEU A 197 4.12 -15.44 13.34
C LEU A 197 4.83 -14.35 14.17
N THR A 198 4.41 -14.09 15.40
CA THR A 198 4.98 -13.04 16.25
C THR A 198 5.98 -13.53 17.29
N ASP A 199 5.93 -14.81 17.68
CA ASP A 199 6.76 -15.35 18.77
C ASP A 199 8.16 -15.85 18.33
N GLU A 200 8.45 -15.98 17.03
CA GLU A 200 9.80 -16.38 16.56
C GLU A 200 10.79 -15.21 16.32
N LEU A 201 10.46 -13.97 16.69
CA LEU A 201 11.27 -12.78 16.34
C LEU A 201 11.87 -11.97 17.51
N VAL A 202 12.01 -12.56 18.69
CA VAL A 202 12.84 -11.96 19.76
C VAL A 202 14.05 -12.86 20.04
N PRO A 203 15.21 -12.61 19.41
CA PRO A 203 16.46 -13.17 19.94
C PRO A 203 16.80 -12.47 21.24
N ASP A 204 17.04 -13.28 22.28
CA ASP A 204 17.50 -12.85 23.60
C ASP A 204 18.65 -11.83 23.50
N LEU A 205 18.46 -10.68 24.14
CA LEU A 205 19.49 -9.71 24.49
C LEU A 205 19.88 -9.89 25.96
#